data_AF-A0AAC8XP12-F1
#
_entry.id   AF-A0AAC8XP12-F1
#
_cell.length_a   1.000
_cell.length_b   1.000
_cell.length_c   1.000
_cell.angle_alpha   90.00
_cell.angle_beta   90.00
_cell.angle_gamma   90.00
#
_symmetry.space_group_name_H-M   'P 1'
#
loop_
_entity.id
_entity.type
_entity.pdbx_description
1 polymer ?
#
loop_
_entity_poly.entity_id
_entity_poly.type
_entity_poly.pdbx_seq_one_letter_code
_entity_poly.pdbx_strand_id
1 'polypeptide(L)'
;MNTQLQEQQSQLFKEFGVFFAFGDKQFKEQRQEGVDYCTVLSAGDCVPVQHASEFAKRLSALHKEARDKALREKGIDRIIEEELVNQETFYTGDIAPVVEALAYYEVTEKQVTQVYRSVFHKYDNW
;
A
#
# COMPACT_ATOMS: atom_id res chain seq x y z
N MET A 1 9.25 -3.70 5.55
CA MET A 1 8.71 -2.38 5.17
C MET A 1 9.80 -1.55 4.53
N ASN A 2 9.61 -1.06 3.29
CA ASN A 2 10.65 -0.37 2.52
C ASN A 2 10.72 1.09 2.99
N THR A 3 11.62 1.38 3.94
CA THR A 3 11.72 2.67 4.65
C THR A 3 11.83 3.87 3.71
N GLN A 4 12.51 3.72 2.57
CA GLN A 4 12.66 4.77 1.57
C GLN A 4 11.34 5.21 0.92
N LEU A 5 10.44 4.27 0.60
CA LEU A 5 9.13 4.60 0.02
C LEU A 5 8.27 5.36 1.05
N GLN A 6 8.30 4.91 2.30
CA GLN A 6 7.57 5.55 3.38
C GLN A 6 8.05 7.00 3.60
N GLU A 7 9.35 7.24 3.52
CA GLU A 7 9.93 8.60 3.58
C GLU A 7 9.46 9.48 2.42
N GLN A 8 9.52 8.97 1.18
CA GLN A 8 9.06 9.71 0.00
C GLN A 8 7.57 10.04 0.07
N GLN A 9 6.74 9.08 0.50
CA GLN A 9 5.31 9.30 0.70
C GLN A 9 5.03 10.30 1.82
N SER A 10 5.77 10.21 2.94
CA SER A 10 5.65 11.17 4.04
C SER A 10 6.03 12.59 3.61
N GLN A 11 7.05 12.72 2.77
CA GLN A 11 7.45 14.02 2.23
C GLN A 11 6.38 14.57 1.27
N LEU A 12 5.79 13.72 0.43
CA LEU A 12 4.69 14.09 -0.45
C LEU A 12 3.48 14.61 0.36
N PHE A 13 3.16 13.95 1.48
CA PHE A 13 2.07 14.39 2.36
C PHE A 13 2.34 15.79 2.92
N LYS A 14 3.56 16.04 3.42
CA LYS A 14 3.97 17.36 3.91
C LYS A 14 3.89 18.43 2.82
N GLU A 15 4.39 18.12 1.62
CA GLU A 15 4.41 19.04 0.49
C GLU A 15 3.00 19.49 0.09
N PHE A 16 2.05 18.57 0.06
CA PHE A 16 0.67 18.86 -0.36
C PHE A 16 -0.26 19.28 0.80
N GLY A 17 0.23 19.30 2.03
CA GLY A 17 -0.56 19.62 3.23
C GLY A 17 -1.58 18.53 3.59
N VAL A 18 -1.27 17.28 3.27
CA VAL A 18 -2.10 16.12 3.60
C VAL A 18 -1.91 15.74 5.06
N PHE A 19 -3.01 15.51 5.76
CA PHE A 19 -3.02 14.95 7.09
C PHE A 19 -4.12 13.90 7.24
N PHE A 20 -4.13 13.19 8.37
CA PHE A 20 -5.15 12.19 8.65
C PHE A 20 -5.99 12.61 9.86
N ALA A 21 -7.31 12.42 9.73
CA ALA A 21 -8.27 12.67 10.79
C ALA A 21 -9.38 11.62 10.75
N PHE A 22 -9.67 11.02 11.90
CA PHE A 22 -10.71 10.00 12.09
C PHE A 22 -11.88 10.54 12.94
N GLY A 23 -11.95 11.86 13.08
CA GLY A 23 -13.04 12.56 13.77
C GLY A 23 -12.81 14.08 13.81
N ASP A 24 -13.87 14.80 14.18
CA ASP A 24 -13.93 16.27 14.15
C ASP A 24 -12.79 16.97 14.88
N LYS A 25 -12.37 16.45 16.03
CA LYS A 25 -11.33 17.07 16.85
C LYS A 25 -9.99 17.11 16.09
N GLN A 26 -9.56 15.95 15.55
CA GLN A 26 -8.31 15.83 14.80
C GLN A 26 -8.33 16.67 13.52
N PHE A 27 -9.49 16.77 12.87
CA PHE A 27 -9.67 17.62 11.70
C PHE A 27 -9.55 19.10 12.05
N LYS A 28 -10.25 19.56 13.11
CA LYS A 28 -10.23 20.97 13.54
C LYS A 28 -8.85 21.43 14.01
N GLU A 29 -8.06 20.55 14.61
CA GLU A 29 -6.70 20.84 15.09
C GLU A 29 -5.69 21.00 13.94
N GLN A 30 -5.87 20.31 12.81
CA GLN A 30 -4.90 20.26 11.72
C GLN A 30 -5.31 21.06 10.48
N ARG A 31 -6.61 21.32 10.28
CA ARG A 31 -7.09 22.07 9.11
C ARG A 31 -6.56 23.51 9.12
N GLN A 32 -6.41 24.05 7.93
CA GLN A 32 -6.18 25.47 7.72
C GLN A 32 -7.52 26.18 7.50
N GLU A 33 -7.68 27.37 8.09
CA GLU A 33 -8.90 28.16 7.91
C GLU A 33 -9.00 28.65 6.46
N GLY A 34 -10.20 28.56 5.87
CA GLY A 34 -10.44 28.93 4.48
C GLY A 34 -9.97 27.90 3.42
N VAL A 35 -9.46 26.74 3.84
CA VAL A 35 -9.09 25.64 2.93
C VAL A 35 -10.14 24.53 2.99
N ASP A 36 -10.64 24.14 1.83
CA ASP A 36 -11.51 22.96 1.68
C ASP A 36 -10.67 21.69 1.54
N TYR A 37 -11.18 20.60 2.11
CA TYR A 37 -10.51 19.30 2.12
C TYR A 37 -11.40 18.21 1.51
N CYS A 38 -10.76 17.26 0.84
CA CYS A 38 -11.38 16.06 0.31
C CYS A 38 -10.53 14.83 0.64
N THR A 39 -11.01 13.66 0.23
CA THR A 39 -10.37 12.37 0.48
C THR A 39 -9.99 11.74 -0.86
N VAL A 40 -8.74 11.27 -0.96
CA VAL A 40 -8.18 10.61 -2.15
C VAL A 40 -7.89 9.13 -1.90
N LEU A 41 -7.45 8.75 -0.69
CA LEU A 41 -7.10 7.36 -0.35
C LEU A 41 -8.26 6.57 0.26
N SER A 42 -9.36 7.25 0.60
CA SER A 42 -10.49 6.68 1.34
C SER A 42 -10.06 6.08 2.70
N ALA A 43 -9.00 6.61 3.30
CA ALA A 43 -8.36 6.07 4.50
C ALA A 43 -8.27 7.11 5.63
N GLY A 44 -9.18 8.08 5.65
CA GLY A 44 -9.18 9.19 6.61
C GLY A 44 -8.20 10.32 6.24
N ASP A 45 -7.67 10.31 5.03
CA ASP A 45 -6.85 11.39 4.51
C ASP A 45 -7.69 12.65 4.23
N CYS A 46 -7.11 13.79 4.59
CA CYS A 46 -7.62 15.13 4.38
C CYS A 46 -6.64 15.84 3.44
N VAL A 47 -7.00 15.95 2.17
CA VAL A 47 -6.20 16.55 1.11
C VAL A 47 -6.83 17.90 0.73
N PRO A 48 -6.07 19.02 0.75
CA PRO A 48 -6.57 20.29 0.23
C PRO A 48 -7.12 20.13 -1.19
N VAL A 49 -8.36 20.58 -1.44
CA VAL A 49 -9.06 20.35 -2.72
C VAL A 49 -8.25 20.86 -3.92
N GLN A 50 -7.61 22.01 -3.78
CA GLN A 50 -6.73 22.61 -4.80
C GLN A 50 -5.53 21.73 -5.19
N HIS A 51 -5.13 20.79 -4.33
CA HIS A 51 -3.98 19.91 -4.52
C HIS A 51 -4.37 18.47 -4.89
N ALA A 52 -5.64 18.10 -4.74
CA ALA A 52 -6.10 16.72 -4.81
C ALA A 52 -5.70 16.00 -6.10
N SER A 53 -5.88 16.65 -7.25
CA SER A 53 -5.55 16.04 -8.55
C SER A 53 -4.06 15.80 -8.73
N GLU A 54 -3.20 16.74 -8.30
CA GLU A 54 -1.75 16.59 -8.45
C GLU A 54 -1.19 15.59 -7.43
N PHE A 55 -1.69 15.65 -6.20
CA PHE A 55 -1.36 14.69 -5.15
C PHE A 55 -1.67 13.26 -5.59
N ALA A 56 -2.88 13.00 -6.10
CA ALA A 56 -3.26 11.67 -6.59
C ALA A 56 -2.33 11.17 -7.71
N LYS A 57 -1.99 12.05 -8.67
CA LYS A 57 -1.08 11.73 -9.77
C LYS A 57 0.32 11.37 -9.27
N ARG A 58 0.90 12.18 -8.37
CA ARG A 58 2.25 11.96 -7.85
C ARG A 58 2.35 10.76 -6.93
N LEU A 59 1.33 10.53 -6.10
CA LEU A 59 1.26 9.35 -5.26
C LEU A 59 1.15 8.07 -6.09
N SER A 60 0.31 8.06 -7.13
CA SER A 60 0.20 6.93 -8.06
C SER A 60 1.52 6.66 -8.79
N ALA A 61 2.23 7.70 -9.24
CA ALA A 61 3.54 7.57 -9.87
C ALA A 61 4.59 6.98 -8.90
N LEU A 62 4.60 7.44 -7.65
CA LEU A 62 5.49 6.94 -6.60
C LEU A 62 5.25 5.45 -6.31
N HIS A 63 3.98 5.05 -6.16
CA HIS A 63 3.63 3.64 -5.96
C HIS A 63 3.99 2.77 -7.16
N LYS A 64 3.79 3.28 -8.39
CA LYS A 64 4.20 2.60 -9.62
C LYS A 64 5.72 2.40 -9.68
N GLU A 65 6.50 3.43 -9.37
CA GLU A 65 7.97 3.33 -9.37
C GLU A 65 8.46 2.30 -8.34
N ALA A 66 7.89 2.33 -7.13
CA ALA A 66 8.24 1.39 -6.08
C ALA A 66 7.90 -0.06 -6.46
N ARG A 67 6.73 -0.27 -7.08
CA ARG A 67 6.32 -1.55 -7.64
C ARG A 67 7.29 -2.05 -8.69
N ASP A 68 7.59 -1.22 -9.68
CA ASP A 68 8.46 -1.59 -10.79
C ASP A 68 9.90 -1.87 -10.28
N LYS A 69 10.35 -1.16 -9.24
CA LYS A 69 11.61 -1.46 -8.54
C LYS A 69 11.56 -2.81 -7.84
N ALA A 70 10.50 -3.11 -7.08
CA ALA A 70 10.34 -4.39 -6.39
C ALA A 70 10.33 -5.57 -7.38
N LEU A 71 9.62 -5.43 -8.51
CA LEU A 71 9.61 -6.43 -9.57
C LEU A 71 11.01 -6.66 -10.16
N ARG A 72 11.79 -5.60 -10.40
CA ARG A 72 13.16 -5.72 -10.92
C ARG A 72 14.13 -6.37 -9.92
N GLU A 73 14.02 -6.02 -8.64
CA GLU A 73 14.97 -6.45 -7.61
C GLU A 73 14.68 -7.85 -7.06
N LYS A 74 13.39 -8.19 -6.89
CA LYS A 74 12.96 -9.43 -6.22
C LYS A 74 12.35 -10.45 -7.16
N GLY A 75 11.69 -9.99 -8.23
CA GLY A 75 10.80 -10.82 -9.04
C GLY A 75 9.47 -11.12 -8.34
N ILE A 76 8.48 -11.56 -9.12
CA ILE A 76 7.11 -11.72 -8.63
C ILE A 76 6.94 -12.84 -7.60
N ASP A 77 7.62 -13.98 -7.77
CA ASP A 77 7.50 -15.12 -6.87
C ASP A 77 7.95 -14.77 -5.45
N ARG A 78 9.02 -13.98 -5.32
CA ARG A 78 9.51 -13.52 -4.01
C ARG A 78 8.55 -12.53 -3.36
N ILE A 79 7.93 -11.66 -4.14
CA ILE A 79 6.90 -10.72 -3.65
C ILE A 79 5.69 -11.51 -3.14
N ILE A 80 5.25 -12.54 -3.87
CA ILE A 80 4.16 -13.42 -3.45
C ILE A 80 4.52 -14.16 -2.15
N GLU A 81 5.72 -14.73 -2.05
CA GLU A 81 6.19 -15.42 -0.82
C GLU A 81 6.18 -14.48 0.39
N GLU A 82 6.67 -13.24 0.25
CA GLU A 82 6.65 -12.26 1.33
C GLU A 82 5.22 -11.91 1.77
N GLU A 83 4.27 -11.78 0.83
CA GLU A 83 2.88 -11.47 1.17
C GLU A 83 2.14 -12.66 1.79
N LEU A 84 2.42 -13.89 1.34
CA LEU A 84 1.91 -15.11 1.99
C LEU A 84 2.33 -15.20 3.47
N VAL A 85 3.54 -14.72 3.80
CA VAL A 85 3.99 -14.62 5.19
C VAL A 85 3.28 -13.48 5.93
N ASN A 86 3.15 -12.30 5.31
CA ASN A 86 2.50 -11.13 5.93
C ASN A 86 1.02 -11.38 6.29
N GLN A 87 0.31 -12.13 5.44
CA GLN A 87 -1.11 -12.46 5.63
C GLN A 87 -1.31 -13.73 6.47
N GLU A 88 -0.23 -14.29 7.04
CA GLU A 88 -0.24 -15.50 7.85
C GLU A 88 -0.89 -16.71 7.11
N THR A 89 -0.80 -16.73 5.78
CA THR A 89 -1.49 -17.71 4.93
C THR A 89 -1.05 -19.15 5.18
N PHE A 90 0.17 -19.35 5.67
CA PHE A 90 0.63 -20.69 6.06
C PHE A 90 -0.08 -21.24 7.30
N TYR A 91 -0.62 -20.38 8.16
CA TYR A 91 -1.43 -20.75 9.31
C TYR A 91 -2.91 -20.87 8.96
N THR A 92 -3.45 -19.91 8.18
CA THR A 92 -4.89 -19.87 7.86
C THR A 92 -5.27 -20.77 6.70
N GLY A 93 -4.34 -21.02 5.77
CA GLY A 93 -4.60 -21.69 4.49
C GLY A 93 -5.36 -20.82 3.47
N ASP A 94 -5.69 -19.58 3.80
CA ASP A 94 -6.46 -18.68 2.94
C ASP A 94 -5.54 -17.77 2.11
N ILE A 95 -5.52 -17.99 0.80
CA ILE A 95 -4.74 -17.20 -0.16
C ILE A 95 -5.50 -15.99 -0.71
N ALA A 96 -6.81 -15.86 -0.47
CA ALA A 96 -7.61 -14.77 -1.03
C ALA A 96 -7.09 -13.37 -0.62
N PRO A 97 -6.71 -13.12 0.65
CA PRO A 97 -6.14 -11.84 1.06
C PRO A 97 -4.87 -11.46 0.30
N VAL A 98 -4.07 -12.47 -0.09
CA VAL A 98 -2.82 -12.27 -0.82
C VAL A 98 -3.08 -11.92 -2.28
N VAL A 99 -4.07 -12.57 -2.90
CA VAL A 99 -4.50 -12.23 -4.27
C VAL A 99 -5.04 -10.80 -4.32
N GLU A 100 -5.84 -10.40 -3.33
CA GLU A 100 -6.37 -9.04 -3.22
C GLU A 100 -5.27 -8.00 -3.00
N ALA A 101 -4.37 -8.25 -2.04
CA ALA A 101 -3.25 -7.36 -1.72
C ALA A 101 -2.30 -7.15 -2.91
N LEU A 102 -2.12 -8.17 -3.76
CA LEU A 102 -1.22 -8.13 -4.91
C LEU A 102 -1.93 -7.87 -6.24
N ALA A 103 -3.24 -7.55 -6.25
CA ALA A 103 -3.99 -7.31 -7.48
C ALA A 103 -3.35 -6.26 -8.41
N TYR A 104 -2.66 -5.28 -7.82
CA TYR A 104 -1.95 -4.22 -8.56
C TYR A 104 -0.66 -4.68 -9.29
N TYR A 105 -0.16 -5.88 -8.96
CA TYR A 105 0.88 -6.61 -9.71
C TYR A 105 0.29 -7.50 -10.82
N GLU A 106 -1.03 -7.52 -10.99
CA GLU A 106 -1.74 -8.38 -11.94
C GLU A 106 -1.47 -9.88 -11.71
N VAL A 107 -1.21 -10.27 -10.46
CA VAL A 107 -1.03 -11.68 -10.11
C VAL A 107 -2.36 -12.43 -10.13
N THR A 108 -2.30 -13.65 -10.63
CA THR A 108 -3.45 -14.56 -10.63
C THR A 108 -3.45 -15.45 -9.39
N GLU A 109 -4.63 -15.89 -8.95
CA GLU A 109 -4.77 -16.91 -7.90
C GLU A 109 -3.94 -18.17 -8.18
N LYS A 110 -3.83 -18.56 -9.47
CA LYS A 110 -3.00 -19.70 -9.89
C LYS A 110 -1.52 -19.48 -9.61
N GLN A 111 -0.99 -18.29 -9.87
CA GLN A 111 0.41 -17.95 -9.55
C GLN A 111 0.63 -17.97 -8.04
N VAL A 112 -0.29 -17.37 -7.27
CA VAL A 112 -0.21 -17.37 -5.80
C VAL A 112 -0.23 -18.80 -5.25
N THR A 113 -1.15 -19.64 -5.74
CA THR A 113 -1.24 -21.06 -5.37
C THR A 113 0.04 -21.82 -5.70
N GLN A 114 0.64 -21.55 -6.86
CA GLN A 114 1.88 -22.21 -7.29
C GLN A 114 3.04 -21.86 -6.36
N VAL A 115 3.20 -20.58 -6.00
CA VAL A 115 4.23 -20.14 -5.06
C VAL A 115 3.95 -20.71 -3.68
N TYR A 116 2.72 -20.62 -3.16
CA TYR A 116 2.35 -21.18 -1.87
C TYR A 116 2.76 -22.65 -1.74
N ARG A 117 2.40 -23.48 -2.72
CA ARG A 117 2.76 -24.90 -2.73
C ARG A 117 4.27 -25.13 -2.82
N SER A 118 5.00 -24.29 -3.57
CA SER A 118 6.44 -24.46 -3.73
C SER A 118 7.22 -24.11 -2.46
N VAL A 119 6.72 -23.20 -1.63
CA VAL A 119 7.39 -22.75 -0.41
C VAL A 119 6.77 -23.26 0.90
N PHE A 120 5.62 -23.95 0.85
CA PHE A 120 4.89 -24.43 2.04
C PHE A 120 5.79 -25.15 3.06
N HIS A 121 6.66 -26.05 2.57
CA HIS A 121 7.60 -26.82 3.38
C HIS A 121 8.61 -25.98 4.18
N LYS A 122 8.76 -24.68 3.89
CA LYS A 122 9.62 -23.77 4.66
C LYS A 122 8.92 -23.24 5.91
N TYR A 123 7.59 -23.31 5.94
CA TYR A 123 6.72 -22.65 6.93
C TYR A 123 5.76 -23.63 7.63
N ASP A 124 5.85 -24.93 7.34
CA ASP A 124 5.00 -25.99 7.89
C ASP A 124 5.35 -26.43 9.32
N ASN A 125 6.44 -25.90 9.88
CA ASN A 125 6.91 -26.15 11.25
C ASN A 125 6.67 -24.95 12.18
N TRP A 126 5.73 -24.06 11.83
CA TRP A 126 5.36 -22.89 12.62
C TRP A 126 4.33 -23.23 13.69
#